data_AF-A0A6V7TPX5-F1
#
_entry.id   AF-A0A6V7TPX5-F1
#
_cell.length_a   1.000
_cell.length_b   1.000
_cell.length_c   1.000
_cell.angle_alpha   90.00
_cell.angle_beta   90.00
_cell.angle_gamma   90.00
#
_symmetry.space_group_name_H-M   'P 1'
#
loop_
_entity.id
_entity.type
_entity.pdbx_description
1 polymer ?
#
loop_
_entity_poly.entity_id
_entity_poly.type
_entity_poly.pdbx_seq_one_letter_code
_entity_poly.pdbx_strand_id
1 'polypeptide(L)'
;MNVNTSSKWTRALWEPAAGIQTSKDFVVLSDLQGRGDYQLILVDESSLPFKLKLFKGLKPIVESALAECPTGIVGFACDSGNSDSTCLAVACGSSLLIYRNMKPYYRYNVPQRDILTSEMELWGLLIKSQIQKGQLLEGLKGCRFRVGPPVQQHSISELSHQSQRLLTFEEDNSIENIQEIQNLFIDLF
;
A
#
# COMPACT_ATOMS: atom_id res chain seq x y z
N MET A 1 -54.36 3.51 -10.50
CA MET A 1 -53.04 3.07 -11.00
C MET A 1 -52.00 3.87 -10.24
N ASN A 2 -51.29 3.24 -9.29
CA ASN A 2 -50.35 3.94 -8.43
C ASN A 2 -48.94 3.73 -9.01
N VAL A 3 -48.42 4.74 -9.71
CA VAL A 3 -47.05 4.71 -10.24
C VAL A 3 -46.14 5.01 -9.07
N ASN A 4 -45.58 3.95 -8.47
CA ASN A 4 -44.66 4.09 -7.35
C ASN A 4 -43.36 4.72 -7.89
N THR A 5 -43.17 6.02 -7.66
CA THR A 5 -42.03 6.84 -8.11
C THR A 5 -40.75 6.58 -7.29
N SER A 6 -40.47 5.31 -6.95
CA SER A 6 -39.62 4.99 -5.80
C SER A 6 -38.13 4.71 -6.10
N SER A 7 -37.66 4.75 -7.34
CA SER A 7 -36.22 4.69 -7.63
C SER A 7 -35.91 5.13 -9.05
N LYS A 8 -34.96 6.06 -9.23
CA LYS A 8 -34.42 6.43 -10.54
C LYS A 8 -33.33 5.46 -11.03
N TRP A 9 -32.94 4.48 -10.22
CA TRP A 9 -31.88 3.53 -10.53
C TRP A 9 -32.42 2.29 -11.21
N THR A 10 -31.78 1.91 -12.32
CA THR A 10 -31.98 0.61 -12.96
C THR A 10 -30.98 -0.38 -12.37
N ARG A 11 -31.49 -1.49 -11.83
CA ARG A 11 -30.64 -2.59 -11.34
C ARG A 11 -30.03 -3.33 -12.54
N ALA A 12 -28.77 -3.05 -12.84
CA ALA A 12 -28.06 -3.69 -13.96
C ALA A 12 -27.61 -5.13 -13.65
N LEU A 13 -27.22 -5.40 -12.40
CA LEU A 13 -26.69 -6.69 -11.96
C LEU A 13 -27.00 -6.93 -10.47
N TRP A 14 -27.30 -8.18 -10.11
CA TRP A 14 -27.38 -8.65 -8.73
C TRP A 14 -26.77 -10.04 -8.65
N GLU A 15 -25.55 -10.14 -8.11
CA GLU A 15 -24.82 -11.40 -7.98
C GLU A 15 -24.21 -11.51 -6.57
N PRO A 16 -24.98 -12.04 -5.59
CA PRO A 16 -24.50 -12.20 -4.22
C PRO A 16 -23.47 -13.32 -4.07
N ALA A 17 -23.38 -14.26 -5.03
CA ALA A 17 -22.42 -15.36 -4.97
C ALA A 17 -21.05 -15.02 -5.58
N ALA A 18 -20.80 -13.74 -5.92
CA ALA A 18 -19.54 -13.31 -6.52
C ALA A 18 -18.31 -13.56 -5.63
N GLY A 19 -18.48 -13.58 -4.29
CA GLY A 19 -17.43 -13.92 -3.35
C GLY A 19 -16.23 -12.95 -3.33
N ILE A 20 -16.42 -11.71 -3.82
CA ILE A 20 -15.37 -10.69 -3.88
C ILE A 20 -15.40 -9.88 -2.59
N GLN A 21 -14.25 -9.75 -1.94
CA GLN A 21 -14.04 -8.79 -0.86
C GLN A 21 -13.06 -7.73 -1.35
N THR A 22 -13.45 -6.46 -1.37
CA THR A 22 -12.58 -5.38 -1.84
C THR A 22 -12.97 -4.08 -1.16
N SER A 23 -11.96 -3.29 -0.82
CA SER A 23 -12.08 -1.90 -0.38
C SER A 23 -12.18 -0.97 -1.58
N LYS A 24 -12.75 0.24 -1.39
CA LYS A 24 -12.96 1.22 -2.47
C LYS A 24 -11.67 1.63 -3.18
N ASP A 25 -10.56 1.68 -2.43
CA ASP A 25 -9.25 2.12 -2.93
C ASP A 25 -8.57 1.04 -3.79
N PHE A 26 -9.16 -0.16 -3.83
CA PHE A 26 -8.75 -1.30 -4.63
C PHE A 26 -9.70 -1.57 -5.80
N VAL A 27 -10.47 -0.58 -6.24
CA VAL A 27 -11.37 -0.71 -7.39
C VAL A 27 -11.08 0.40 -8.39
N VAL A 28 -10.88 0.04 -9.65
CA VAL A 28 -10.67 0.99 -10.74
C VAL A 28 -11.35 0.51 -12.03
N LEU A 29 -11.90 1.47 -12.76
CA LEU A 29 -12.42 1.25 -14.10
C LEU A 29 -11.42 1.87 -15.10
N SER A 30 -10.88 1.07 -16.01
CA SER A 30 -9.83 1.54 -16.92
C SER A 30 -9.92 0.90 -18.30
N ASP A 31 -9.59 1.68 -19.33
CA ASP A 31 -9.45 1.18 -20.70
C ASP A 31 -7.98 0.86 -20.96
N LEU A 32 -7.61 -0.39 -20.71
CA LEU A 32 -6.23 -0.85 -20.86
C LEU A 32 -5.77 -0.85 -22.32
N GLN A 33 -6.69 -0.95 -23.29
CA GLN A 33 -6.37 -1.10 -24.71
C GLN A 33 -6.56 0.18 -25.52
N GLY A 34 -7.23 1.19 -24.98
CA GLY A 34 -7.54 2.43 -25.69
C GLY A 34 -8.59 2.26 -26.78
N ARG A 35 -9.55 1.36 -26.58
CA ARG A 35 -10.60 1.04 -27.58
C ARG A 35 -12.00 1.47 -27.13
N GLY A 36 -12.12 2.15 -26.00
CA GLY A 36 -13.37 2.45 -25.32
C GLY A 36 -14.01 1.26 -24.59
N ASP A 37 -13.30 0.11 -24.49
CA ASP A 37 -13.75 -1.07 -23.74
C ASP A 37 -13.22 -0.98 -22.30
N TYR A 38 -13.94 -0.22 -21.46
CA TYR A 38 -13.60 -0.05 -20.05
C TYR A 38 -13.81 -1.36 -19.29
N GLN A 39 -12.77 -1.79 -18.57
CA GLN A 39 -12.77 -3.02 -17.80
C GLN A 39 -12.68 -2.72 -16.31
N LEU A 40 -13.41 -3.50 -15.52
CA LEU A 40 -13.37 -3.42 -14.07
C LEU A 40 -12.14 -4.16 -13.58
N ILE A 41 -11.29 -3.47 -12.85
CA ILE A 41 -10.09 -4.02 -12.22
C ILE A 41 -10.25 -3.82 -10.71
N LEU A 42 -9.97 -4.86 -9.94
CA LEU A 42 -9.98 -4.75 -8.50
C LEU A 42 -8.96 -5.66 -7.83
N VAL A 43 -8.67 -5.41 -6.56
CA VAL A 43 -7.97 -6.37 -5.72
C VAL A 43 -8.95 -7.13 -4.84
N ASP A 44 -8.91 -8.45 -4.93
CA ASP A 44 -9.66 -9.35 -4.06
C ASP A 44 -8.86 -9.63 -2.78
N GLU A 45 -9.45 -9.20 -1.67
CA GLU A 45 -8.97 -9.32 -0.29
C GLU A 45 -9.50 -10.56 0.44
N SER A 46 -10.31 -11.40 -0.23
CA SER A 46 -10.93 -12.56 0.41
C SER A 46 -9.96 -13.64 0.88
N SER A 47 -8.75 -13.69 0.31
CA SER A 47 -7.72 -14.67 0.66
C SER A 47 -6.32 -14.13 0.41
N LEU A 48 -5.35 -14.61 1.19
CA LEU A 48 -3.93 -14.37 0.95
C LEU A 48 -3.34 -15.46 0.04
N PRO A 49 -2.46 -15.12 -0.92
CA PRO A 49 -2.05 -13.76 -1.28
C PRO A 49 -3.18 -12.99 -1.98
N PHE A 50 -3.21 -11.67 -1.77
CA PHE A 50 -4.16 -10.76 -2.42
C PHE A 50 -4.12 -10.94 -3.94
N LYS A 51 -5.28 -10.89 -4.61
CA LYS A 51 -5.37 -11.16 -6.05
C LYS A 51 -5.86 -9.95 -6.82
N LEU A 52 -5.04 -9.45 -7.73
CA LEU A 52 -5.46 -8.46 -8.72
C LEU A 52 -6.28 -9.15 -9.81
N LYS A 53 -7.54 -8.76 -9.98
CA LYS A 53 -8.48 -9.35 -10.94
C LYS A 53 -8.93 -8.32 -11.99
N LEU A 54 -8.91 -8.73 -13.24
CA LEU A 54 -9.51 -8.01 -14.37
C LEU A 54 -10.82 -8.70 -14.74
N PHE A 55 -11.92 -7.97 -14.74
CA PHE A 55 -13.23 -8.46 -15.12
C PHE A 55 -13.60 -7.99 -16.52
N LYS A 56 -14.17 -8.91 -17.30
CA LYS A 56 -14.89 -8.61 -18.53
C LYS A 56 -16.29 -9.19 -18.43
N GLY A 57 -17.29 -8.30 -18.29
CA GLY A 57 -18.64 -8.71 -17.92
C GLY A 57 -18.68 -9.22 -16.47
N LEU A 58 -19.17 -10.44 -16.27
CA LEU A 58 -19.41 -11.01 -14.93
C LEU A 58 -18.30 -11.93 -14.43
N LYS A 59 -17.30 -12.23 -15.26
CA LYS A 59 -16.24 -13.19 -14.93
C LYS A 59 -14.87 -12.51 -14.94
N PRO A 60 -13.98 -12.88 -14.00
CA PRO A 60 -12.58 -12.49 -14.08
C PRO A 60 -11.95 -13.19 -15.29
N ILE A 61 -11.24 -12.42 -16.11
CA ILE A 61 -10.50 -12.92 -17.29
C ILE A 61 -9.00 -13.04 -17.01
N VAL A 62 -8.49 -12.27 -16.06
CA VAL A 62 -7.09 -12.32 -15.61
C VAL A 62 -7.07 -12.22 -14.10
N GLU A 63 -6.27 -13.08 -13.47
CA GLU A 63 -5.96 -13.02 -12.04
C GLU A 63 -4.44 -13.05 -11.86
N SER A 64 -3.91 -12.17 -11.01
CA SER A 64 -2.50 -12.13 -10.65
C SER A 64 -2.36 -12.02 -9.14
N ALA A 65 -1.56 -12.89 -8.53
CA ALA A 65 -1.24 -12.76 -7.11
C ALA A 65 -0.32 -11.55 -6.89
N LEU A 66 -0.59 -10.79 -5.82
CA LEU A 66 0.27 -9.72 -5.35
C LEU A 66 1.25 -10.28 -4.30
N ALA A 67 2.48 -9.78 -4.33
CA ALA A 67 3.53 -10.24 -3.43
C ALA A 67 3.40 -9.68 -2.01
N GLU A 68 2.84 -8.47 -1.88
CA GLU A 68 2.74 -7.73 -0.62
C GLU A 68 1.32 -7.17 -0.45
N CYS A 69 1.02 -6.63 0.74
CA CYS A 69 -0.26 -5.98 1.02
C CYS A 69 -0.42 -4.71 0.18
N PRO A 70 -1.49 -4.58 -0.62
CA PRO A 70 -1.74 -3.39 -1.41
C PRO A 70 -2.27 -2.24 -0.54
N THR A 71 -2.02 -1.00 -0.96
CA THR A 71 -2.50 0.22 -0.32
C THR A 71 -3.41 1.05 -1.23
N GLY A 72 -3.30 0.86 -2.55
CA GLY A 72 -4.26 1.41 -3.50
C GLY A 72 -3.96 1.00 -4.93
N ILE A 73 -4.94 1.15 -5.81
CA ILE A 73 -4.77 0.98 -7.26
C ILE A 73 -5.25 2.20 -8.03
N VAL A 74 -4.58 2.51 -9.13
CA VAL A 74 -4.97 3.63 -9.99
C VAL A 74 -4.64 3.35 -11.45
N GLY A 75 -5.55 3.72 -12.34
CA GLY A 75 -5.31 3.74 -13.78
C GLY A 75 -4.74 5.10 -14.20
N PHE A 76 -3.70 5.11 -15.02
CA PHE A 76 -3.07 6.34 -15.48
C PHE A 76 -2.63 6.25 -16.95
N ALA A 77 -2.54 7.39 -17.62
CA ALA A 77 -2.02 7.47 -18.98
C ALA A 77 -0.50 7.23 -18.97
N CYS A 78 -0.05 6.25 -19.75
CA CYS A 78 1.32 5.74 -19.66
C CYS A 78 2.30 6.49 -20.57
N ASP A 79 1.81 7.13 -21.63
CA ASP A 79 2.63 7.79 -22.64
C ASP A 79 2.17 9.25 -22.83
N SER A 80 3.12 10.17 -22.91
CA SER A 80 2.86 11.61 -23.09
C SER A 80 2.54 11.97 -24.55
N GLY A 81 2.71 11.03 -25.48
CA GLY A 81 2.74 11.31 -26.93
C GLY A 81 1.52 10.89 -27.75
N ASN A 82 0.49 10.26 -27.17
CA ASN A 82 -0.76 9.70 -27.77
C ASN A 82 -0.92 8.19 -27.52
N SER A 83 -1.04 7.74 -26.27
CA SER A 83 -1.55 6.39 -26.01
C SER A 83 -2.97 6.46 -25.50
N ASP A 84 -3.93 6.00 -26.31
CA ASP A 84 -5.29 5.73 -25.84
C ASP A 84 -5.30 4.65 -24.73
N SER A 85 -4.24 3.84 -24.65
CA SER A 85 -4.09 2.80 -23.63
C SER A 85 -3.68 3.36 -22.26
N THR A 86 -4.36 2.92 -21.22
CA THR A 86 -3.98 3.18 -19.82
C THR A 86 -3.09 2.08 -19.24
N CYS A 87 -2.24 2.46 -18.30
CA CYS A 87 -1.52 1.55 -17.42
C CYS A 87 -2.19 1.51 -16.05
N LEU A 88 -1.93 0.44 -15.31
CA LEU A 88 -2.39 0.28 -13.94
C LEU A 88 -1.18 0.37 -13.00
N ALA A 89 -1.26 1.23 -11.99
CA ALA A 89 -0.33 1.25 -10.87
C ALA A 89 -1.01 0.63 -9.65
N VAL A 90 -0.29 -0.28 -8.98
CA VAL A 90 -0.68 -0.89 -7.71
C VAL A 90 0.38 -0.51 -6.69
N ALA A 91 -0.01 0.22 -5.65
CA ALA A 91 0.85 0.52 -4.52
C ALA A 91 0.87 -0.66 -3.57
N CYS A 92 2.06 -1.21 -3.32
CA CYS A 92 2.30 -2.34 -2.43
C CYS A 92 3.50 -1.99 -1.54
N GLY A 93 3.28 -1.86 -0.23
CA GLY A 93 4.35 -1.51 0.71
C GLY A 93 5.12 -0.25 0.29
N SER A 94 6.44 -0.37 0.10
CA SER A 94 7.32 0.70 -0.36
C SER A 94 7.57 0.70 -1.88
N SER A 95 6.71 0.03 -2.65
CA SER A 95 6.85 -0.16 -4.08
C SER A 95 5.58 0.23 -4.85
N LEU A 96 5.75 0.74 -6.06
CA LEU A 96 4.69 0.86 -7.06
C LEU A 96 4.91 -0.19 -8.15
N LEU A 97 3.97 -1.12 -8.28
CA LEU A 97 3.94 -2.12 -9.33
C LEU A 97 3.13 -1.57 -10.50
N ILE A 98 3.78 -1.36 -11.64
CA ILE A 98 3.16 -0.88 -12.86
C ILE A 98 2.87 -2.07 -13.77
N TYR A 99 1.61 -2.19 -14.16
CA TYR A 99 1.10 -3.18 -15.10
C TYR A 99 0.70 -2.50 -16.41
N ARG A 100 1.11 -3.10 -17.52
CA ARG A 100 0.67 -2.74 -18.88
C ARG A 100 -0.08 -3.93 -19.47
N ASN A 101 -1.34 -3.75 -19.84
CA ASN A 101 -2.21 -4.84 -20.30
C ASN A 101 -2.26 -6.03 -19.32
N MET A 102 -2.40 -5.76 -18.01
CA MET A 102 -2.36 -6.74 -16.91
C MET A 102 -1.07 -7.59 -16.82
N LYS A 103 0.00 -7.20 -17.51
CA LYS A 103 1.31 -7.82 -17.37
C LYS A 103 2.21 -6.91 -16.54
N PRO A 104 2.96 -7.45 -15.56
CA PRO A 104 3.98 -6.68 -14.85
C PRO A 104 4.95 -6.03 -15.85
N TYR A 105 5.11 -4.71 -15.76
CA TYR A 105 5.94 -3.94 -16.68
C TYR A 105 7.12 -3.29 -15.96
N TYR A 106 6.87 -2.70 -14.80
CA TYR A 106 7.90 -2.00 -14.03
C TYR A 106 7.61 -2.07 -12.54
N ARG A 107 8.66 -2.14 -11.72
CA ARG A 107 8.58 -1.97 -10.27
C ARG A 107 9.39 -0.74 -9.91
N TYR A 108 8.72 0.28 -9.40
CA TYR A 108 9.37 1.43 -8.80
C TYR A 108 9.47 1.19 -7.30
N ASN A 109 10.67 1.27 -6.74
CA ASN A 109 10.85 1.28 -5.30
C ASN A 109 11.05 2.73 -4.86
N VAL A 110 10.40 3.14 -3.78
CA VAL A 110 10.60 4.46 -3.20
C VAL A 110 12.08 4.61 -2.83
N PRO A 111 12.75 5.72 -3.19
CA PRO A 111 14.14 5.95 -2.83
C PRO A 111 14.33 5.84 -1.32
N GLN A 112 15.29 5.00 -0.90
CA GLN A 112 15.62 4.87 0.50
C GLN A 112 16.34 6.12 0.96
N ARG A 113 15.92 6.65 2.11
CA ARG A 113 16.60 7.77 2.78
C ARG A 113 17.72 7.23 3.66
N ASP A 114 18.82 7.98 3.75
CA ASP A 114 19.91 7.66 4.66
C ASP A 114 19.43 7.67 6.11
N ILE A 115 19.81 6.63 6.85
CA ILE A 115 19.50 6.47 8.27
C ILE A 115 20.42 7.38 9.08
N LEU A 116 19.85 8.11 10.05
CA LEU A 116 20.63 8.93 10.97
C LEU A 116 21.59 8.06 11.79
N THR A 117 22.84 8.49 11.98
CA THR A 117 23.84 7.72 12.75
C THR A 117 23.38 7.44 14.18
N SER A 118 22.73 8.42 14.82
CA SER A 118 22.13 8.28 16.15
C SER A 118 21.03 7.22 16.19
N GLU A 119 20.25 7.11 15.12
CA GLU A 119 19.21 6.09 14.99
C GLU A 119 19.84 4.70 14.82
N MET A 120 20.84 4.59 13.93
CA MET A 120 21.58 3.36 13.68
C MET A 120 22.25 2.82 14.95
N GLU A 121 22.83 3.69 15.78
CA GLU A 121 23.42 3.31 17.07
C GLU A 121 22.37 2.71 18.03
N LEU A 122 21.20 3.34 18.14
CA LEU A 122 20.11 2.84 18.98
C LEU A 122 19.59 1.47 18.51
N TRP A 123 19.42 1.30 17.19
CA TRP A 123 19.07 0.00 16.61
C TRP A 123 20.16 -1.05 16.85
N GLY A 124 21.44 -0.67 16.73
CA GLY A 124 22.56 -1.56 17.02
C GLY A 124 22.62 -2.01 18.48
N LEU A 125 22.26 -1.13 19.42
CA LEU A 125 22.19 -1.46 20.85
C LEU A 125 21.00 -2.37 21.17
N LEU A 126 19.88 -2.23 20.45
CA LEU A 126 18.74 -3.16 20.54
C LEU A 126 19.12 -4.56 20.06
N ILE A 127 19.79 -4.67 18.90
CA ILE A 127 20.22 -5.97 18.33
C ILE A 127 21.17 -6.68 19.31
N LYS A 128 22.06 -5.92 19.97
CA LYS A 128 22.96 -6.44 21.01
C LYS A 128 22.26 -6.73 22.34
N SER A 129 20.93 -6.57 22.42
CA SER A 129 20.11 -6.75 23.63
C SER A 129 20.56 -5.89 24.82
N GLN A 130 21.19 -4.75 24.56
CA GLN A 130 21.67 -3.83 25.61
C GLN A 130 20.61 -2.79 26.01
N ILE A 131 19.57 -2.62 25.20
CA ILE A 131 18.49 -1.65 25.38
C ILE A 131 17.15 -2.37 25.24
N GLN A 132 16.15 -1.96 26.04
CA GLN A 132 14.76 -2.45 25.93
C GLN A 132 13.90 -1.53 25.05
N LYS A 133 12.79 -2.03 24.49
CA LYS A 133 11.88 -1.26 23.59
C LYS A 133 11.53 0.13 24.13
N GLY A 134 11.19 0.25 25.42
CA GLY A 134 10.86 1.54 26.05
C GLY A 134 12.00 2.57 25.96
N GLN A 135 13.23 2.13 26.14
CA GLN A 135 14.42 2.99 26.04
C GLN A 135 14.76 3.33 24.57
N LEU A 136 14.50 2.43 23.63
CA LEU A 136 14.63 2.70 22.20
C LEU A 136 13.65 3.81 21.78
N LEU A 137 12.38 3.71 22.21
CA LEU A 137 11.35 4.70 21.87
C LEU A 137 11.68 6.08 22.42
N GLU A 138 12.11 6.15 23.68
CA GLU A 138 12.56 7.41 24.28
C GLU A 138 13.82 7.96 23.57
N GLY A 139 14.75 7.08 23.15
CA GLY A 139 15.90 7.45 22.33
C GLY A 139 15.51 8.03 20.97
N LEU A 140 14.61 7.35 20.25
CA LEU A 140 14.08 7.80 18.96
C LEU A 140 13.28 9.09 19.08
N LYS A 141 12.49 9.24 20.16
CA LYS A 141 11.82 10.51 20.50
C LYS A 141 12.85 11.61 20.77
N GLY A 142 13.97 11.30 21.42
CA GLY A 142 15.09 12.22 21.67
C GLY A 142 15.81 12.65 20.39
N CYS A 143 15.93 11.76 19.40
CA CYS A 143 16.48 12.08 18.08
C CYS A 143 15.65 13.15 17.33
N ARG A 144 14.37 13.34 17.69
CA ARG A 144 13.51 14.41 17.13
C ARG A 144 13.94 15.82 17.57
N PHE A 145 14.70 15.93 18.66
CA PHE A 145 14.93 17.21 19.34
C PHE A 145 16.39 17.70 19.31
N ARG A 146 17.30 17.07 18.54
CA ARG A 146 18.74 17.38 18.65
C ARG A 146 19.44 17.80 17.34
N VAL A 147 19.95 19.04 17.44
CA VAL A 147 21.10 19.71 16.78
C VAL A 147 20.89 20.32 15.39
N GLY A 148 20.19 21.45 15.40
CA GLY A 148 20.33 22.56 14.45
C GLY A 148 19.90 23.89 15.13
N PRO A 149 20.31 25.07 14.63
CA PRO A 149 19.83 26.37 15.13
C PRO A 149 18.28 26.41 15.15
N PRO A 150 17.65 27.28 15.98
CA PRO A 150 16.26 27.19 16.44
C PRO A 150 15.14 27.33 15.36
N VAL A 151 15.46 27.14 14.09
CA VAL A 151 14.56 27.26 12.93
C VAL A 151 14.06 25.89 12.44
N GLN A 152 14.67 24.77 12.83
CA GLN A 152 14.30 23.44 12.33
C GLN A 152 13.97 22.48 13.46
N GLN A 153 12.68 22.33 13.76
CA GLN A 153 12.18 21.16 14.47
C GLN A 153 12.33 19.97 13.51
N HIS A 154 13.09 18.95 13.87
CA HIS A 154 13.21 17.75 13.05
C HIS A 154 11.86 17.01 13.09
N SER A 155 11.15 17.09 11.97
CA SER A 155 9.86 16.42 11.80
C SER A 155 10.07 14.90 11.81
N ILE A 156 9.04 14.14 12.17
CA ILE A 156 9.05 12.66 12.11
C ILE A 156 9.55 12.13 10.75
N SER A 157 9.37 12.92 9.69
CA SER A 157 9.82 12.65 8.33
C SER A 157 11.34 12.50 8.16
N GLU A 158 12.14 12.85 9.18
CA GLU A 158 13.60 12.75 9.12
C GLU A 158 14.17 11.41 9.60
N LEU A 159 13.38 10.62 10.34
CA LEU A 159 13.77 9.28 10.78
C LEU A 159 13.61 8.25 9.65
N SER A 160 14.22 7.07 9.78
CA SER A 160 13.97 5.96 8.85
C SER A 160 12.49 5.53 8.86
N HIS A 161 12.01 4.93 7.77
CA HIS A 161 10.66 4.37 7.70
C HIS A 161 10.37 3.40 8.86
N GLN A 162 11.38 2.64 9.30
CA GLN A 162 11.25 1.68 10.39
C GLN A 162 11.01 2.38 11.73
N SER A 163 11.76 3.44 12.03
CA SER A 163 11.56 4.25 13.23
C SER A 163 10.27 5.07 13.19
N GLN A 164 9.91 5.62 12.02
CA GLN A 164 8.62 6.31 11.85
C GLN A 164 7.46 5.36 12.12
N ARG A 165 7.48 4.20 11.48
CA ARG A 165 6.48 3.13 11.65
C ARG A 165 6.38 2.75 13.12
N LEU A 166 7.49 2.43 13.77
CA LEU A 166 7.50 2.07 15.20
C LEU A 166 6.86 3.14 16.09
N LEU A 167 7.12 4.43 15.83
CA LEU A 167 6.55 5.55 16.58
C LEU A 167 5.06 5.76 16.32
N THR A 168 4.56 5.45 15.12
CA THR A 168 3.13 5.57 14.77
C THR A 168 2.31 4.38 15.28
N PHE A 169 2.91 3.19 15.40
CA PHE A 169 2.22 1.99 15.88
C PHE A 169 1.89 2.00 17.39
N GLU A 170 2.47 2.91 18.18
CA GLU A 170 2.26 2.96 19.64
C GLU A 170 0.85 3.42 20.07
N GLU A 171 -0.02 3.82 19.14
CA GLU A 171 -1.41 4.17 19.44
C GLU A 171 -2.36 2.96 19.44
N ASP A 172 -1.99 1.84 18.80
CA ASP A 172 -2.81 0.62 18.74
C ASP A 172 -2.24 -0.49 19.64
N ASN A 173 -2.79 -0.60 20.85
CA ASN A 173 -2.45 -1.61 21.88
C ASN A 173 -2.83 -3.07 21.51
N SER A 174 -2.87 -3.46 20.24
CA SER A 174 -3.48 -4.74 19.81
C SER A 174 -2.53 -5.79 19.22
N ILE A 175 -1.20 -5.61 19.29
CA ILE A 175 -0.26 -6.61 18.73
C ILE A 175 0.57 -7.26 19.84
N GLU A 176 0.07 -8.38 20.37
CA GLU A 176 0.76 -9.25 21.34
C GLU A 176 1.89 -10.09 20.72
N ASN A 177 2.00 -10.15 19.38
CA ASN A 177 3.01 -10.99 18.71
C ASN A 177 4.33 -10.27 18.45
N ILE A 178 5.13 -10.21 19.52
CA ILE A 178 6.47 -9.60 19.57
C ILE A 178 7.49 -10.30 18.63
N GLN A 179 7.30 -11.59 18.34
CA GLN A 179 8.17 -12.36 17.46
C GLN A 179 7.96 -12.06 15.97
N GLU A 180 6.76 -11.68 15.55
CA GLU A 180 6.48 -11.35 14.15
C GLU A 180 7.15 -10.03 13.74
N ILE A 181 7.22 -9.07 14.68
CA ILE A 181 7.90 -7.78 14.46
C ILE A 181 9.42 -7.98 14.40
N GLN A 182 10.00 -8.83 15.24
CA GLN A 182 11.45 -9.12 15.14
C GLN A 182 11.81 -9.72 13.78
N ASN A 183 11.00 -10.63 13.25
CA ASN A 183 11.24 -11.22 11.93
C ASN A 183 11.03 -10.19 10.79
N LEU A 184 10.04 -9.31 10.90
CA LEU A 184 9.79 -8.23 9.94
C LEU A 184 10.91 -7.17 9.84
N PHE A 185 11.69 -7.00 10.92
CA PHE A 185 12.77 -6.00 10.98
C PHE A 185 14.16 -6.59 10.73
N ILE A 186 14.33 -7.92 10.89
CA ILE A 186 15.61 -8.60 10.62
C ILE A 186 15.80 -8.86 9.11
N ASP A 187 14.73 -9.07 8.33
CA ASP A 187 14.81 -9.35 6.88
C ASP A 187 15.20 -8.14 6.00
N LEU A 188 15.71 -7.05 6.58
CA LEU A 188 16.13 -5.84 5.88
C LEU A 188 17.62 -5.49 6.05
N PHE A 189 18.43 -6.45 6.49
CA PHE A 189 19.90 -6.39 6.44
C PHE A 189 20.49 -7.52 5.59
#